data_AF-A0A6L3F7H3-F1
#
_entry.id   AF-A0A6L3F7H3-F1
#
_cell.length_a   1.000
_cell.length_b   1.000
_cell.length_c   1.000
_cell.angle_alpha   90.00
_cell.angle_beta   90.00
_cell.angle_gamma   90.00
#
_symmetry.space_group_name_H-M   'P 1'
#
loop_
_entity.id
_entity.type
_entity.pdbx_description
1 polymer ?
#
loop_
_entity_poly.entity_id
_entity_poly.type
_entity_poly.pdbx_seq_one_letter_code
_entity_poly.pdbx_strand_id
1 'polypeptide(L)'
;MGKETKLFKSEEWKSRADASAFLHQLADKIGEGQVVLRQGKEEIVLQLPHRLVLEVQVEDENKKSKGIQHSLEIELKWFDDEKGGPLELG
;
A
#
# COMPACT_ATOMS: atom_id res chain seq x y z
N MET A 1 9.11 20.27 7.51
CA MET A 1 9.36 19.24 6.48
C MET A 1 9.42 17.90 7.18
N GLY A 2 8.52 16.98 6.85
CA GLY A 2 8.53 15.62 7.44
C GLY A 2 9.73 14.83 6.92
N LYS A 3 10.26 13.91 7.73
CA LYS A 3 11.34 12.99 7.33
C LYS A 3 10.70 11.70 6.81
N GLU A 4 10.95 11.36 5.56
CA GLU A 4 10.55 10.06 5.00
C GLU A 4 11.56 8.99 5.41
N THR A 5 11.06 7.83 5.85
CA THR A 5 11.89 6.64 6.10
C THR A 5 11.24 5.44 5.42
N LYS A 6 11.98 4.77 4.54
CA LYS A 6 11.50 3.59 3.82
C LYS A 6 11.69 2.34 4.70
N LEU A 7 10.59 1.67 5.04
CA LEU A 7 10.61 0.51 5.95
C LEU A 7 10.69 -0.82 5.20
N PHE A 8 10.16 -0.89 3.98
CA PHE A 8 10.13 -2.09 3.15
C PHE A 8 10.08 -1.70 1.66
N LYS A 9 10.77 -2.43 0.78
CA LYS A 9 10.68 -2.25 -0.68
C LYS A 9 10.88 -3.58 -1.38
N SER A 10 9.97 -3.91 -2.30
CA SER A 10 10.12 -5.02 -3.24
C SER A 10 9.85 -4.52 -4.66
N GLU A 11 10.55 -5.07 -5.64
CA GLU A 11 10.33 -4.83 -7.07
C GLU A 11 10.57 -6.14 -7.82
N GLU A 12 9.57 -6.61 -8.57
CA GLU A 12 9.65 -7.87 -9.32
C GLU A 12 8.74 -7.82 -10.55
N TRP A 13 9.07 -8.63 -11.55
CA TRP A 13 8.22 -8.82 -12.73
C TRP A 13 7.12 -9.83 -12.43
N LYS A 14 5.87 -9.43 -12.56
CA LYS A 14 4.69 -10.31 -12.45
C LYS A 14 3.89 -10.31 -13.74
N SER A 15 3.23 -11.42 -14.03
CA SER A 15 2.19 -11.43 -15.06
C SER A 15 0.97 -10.62 -14.59
N ARG A 16 0.09 -10.21 -15.52
CA ARG A 16 -1.16 -9.52 -15.16
C ARG A 16 -2.04 -10.35 -14.21
N ALA A 17 -2.05 -11.67 -14.40
CA ALA A 17 -2.82 -12.59 -13.56
C ALA A 17 -2.25 -12.65 -12.13
N ASP A 18 -0.92 -12.77 -12.00
CA ASP A 18 -0.26 -12.81 -10.70
C ASP A 18 -0.37 -11.48 -9.95
N ALA A 19 -0.28 -10.35 -10.67
CA ALA A 19 -0.49 -9.03 -10.09
C ALA A 19 -1.93 -8.87 -9.56
N SER A 20 -2.93 -9.29 -10.33
CA SER A 20 -4.34 -9.26 -9.89
C SER A 20 -4.57 -10.17 -8.67
N ALA A 21 -4.05 -11.39 -8.68
CA ALA A 21 -4.15 -12.32 -7.56
C ALA A 21 -3.52 -11.74 -6.29
N PHE A 22 -2.34 -11.09 -6.41
CA PHE A 22 -1.68 -10.42 -5.31
C PHE A 22 -2.52 -9.26 -4.75
N LEU A 23 -3.08 -8.40 -5.62
CA LEU A 23 -3.92 -7.29 -5.19
C LEU A 23 -5.21 -7.75 -4.49
N HIS A 24 -5.79 -8.87 -4.92
CA HIS A 24 -6.93 -9.48 -4.22
C HIS A 24 -6.55 -9.93 -2.81
N GLN A 25 -5.44 -10.66 -2.66
CA GLN A 25 -4.95 -11.08 -1.33
C GLN A 25 -4.63 -9.89 -0.44
N LEU A 26 -4.05 -8.83 -1.01
CA LEU A 26 -3.76 -7.60 -0.28
C LEU A 26 -5.06 -6.93 0.18
N ALA A 27 -6.08 -6.85 -0.68
CA ALA A 27 -7.38 -6.30 -0.33
C ALA A 27 -8.05 -7.07 0.82
N ASP A 28 -8.00 -8.41 0.79
CA ASP A 28 -8.51 -9.25 1.87
C ASP A 28 -7.80 -8.93 3.20
N LYS A 29 -6.46 -8.80 3.17
CA LYS A 29 -5.66 -8.47 4.36
C LYS A 29 -5.89 -7.06 4.88
N ILE A 30 -6.13 -6.10 3.99
CA ILE A 30 -6.57 -4.76 4.40
C ILE A 30 -7.91 -4.83 5.12
N GLY A 31 -8.86 -5.63 4.61
CA GLY A 31 -10.15 -5.86 5.25
C GLY A 31 -10.05 -6.50 6.65
N GLU A 32 -9.05 -7.36 6.87
CA GLU A 32 -8.73 -7.95 8.18
C GLU A 32 -8.08 -6.95 9.16
N GLY A 33 -7.60 -5.79 8.67
CA GLY A 33 -6.91 -4.77 9.48
C GLY A 33 -5.45 -5.08 9.78
N GLN A 34 -4.90 -6.18 9.27
CA GLN A 34 -3.49 -6.54 9.43
C GLN A 34 -2.90 -7.05 8.11
N VAL A 35 -1.79 -6.43 7.70
CA VAL A 35 -1.01 -6.86 6.54
C VAL A 35 0.38 -7.28 7.00
N VAL A 36 0.81 -8.48 6.61
CA VAL A 36 2.17 -8.97 6.85
C VAL A 36 2.86 -9.12 5.50
N LEU A 37 3.88 -8.31 5.25
CA LEU A 37 4.70 -8.38 4.04
C LEU A 37 6.00 -9.14 4.34
N ARG A 38 6.35 -10.08 3.47
CA ARG A 38 7.54 -10.93 3.62
C ARG A 38 8.28 -11.02 2.30
N GLN A 39 9.61 -10.87 2.35
CA GLN A 39 10.48 -11.15 1.22
C GLN A 39 11.81 -11.72 1.74
N GLY A 40 12.07 -13.00 1.48
CA GLY A 40 13.28 -13.67 1.96
C GLY A 40 13.35 -13.69 3.49
N LYS A 41 14.26 -12.91 4.07
CA LYS A 41 14.44 -12.77 5.54
C LYS A 41 13.79 -11.51 6.10
N GLU A 42 13.27 -10.63 5.25
CA GLU A 42 12.60 -9.41 5.65
C GLU A 42 11.12 -9.67 5.91
N GLU A 43 10.63 -9.18 7.04
CA GLU A 43 9.23 -9.23 7.45
C GLU A 43 8.86 -7.89 8.05
N ILE A 44 7.70 -7.36 7.66
CA ILE A 44 7.08 -6.22 8.31
C ILE A 44 5.60 -6.51 8.56
N VAL A 45 5.13 -6.13 9.75
CA VAL A 45 3.74 -6.23 10.16
C VAL A 45 3.15 -4.83 10.22
N LEU A 46 2.08 -4.61 9.47
CA LEU A 46 1.33 -3.36 9.41
C LEU A 46 -0.02 -3.56 10.10
N GLN A 47 -0.31 -2.75 11.11
CA GLN A 47 -1.62 -2.65 11.74
C GLN A 47 -2.35 -1.48 11.10
N LEU A 48 -3.45 -1.75 10.42
CA LEU A 48 -4.21 -0.74 9.69
C LEU A 48 -5.40 -0.27 10.55
N PRO A 49 -5.57 1.05 10.76
CA PRO A 49 -6.76 1.56 11.43
C PRO A 49 -7.99 1.42 10.53
N HIS A 50 -9.17 1.62 11.11
CA HIS A 50 -10.45 1.52 10.39
C HIS A 50 -10.62 2.58 9.29
N ARG A 51 -9.89 3.69 9.38
CA ARG A 51 -9.91 4.78 8.41
C ARG A 51 -8.57 4.91 7.72
N LEU A 52 -8.62 4.88 6.41
CA LEU A 52 -7.46 4.99 5.53
C LEU A 52 -7.74 6.09 4.50
N VAL A 53 -6.69 6.83 4.14
CA VAL A 53 -6.70 7.68 2.95
C VAL A 53 -6.19 6.84 1.79
N LEU A 54 -7.01 6.67 0.75
CA LEU A 54 -6.65 6.01 -0.50
C LEU A 54 -6.33 7.08 -1.55
N GLU A 55 -5.12 7.04 -2.10
CA GLU A 55 -4.69 7.87 -3.21
C GLU A 55 -4.36 6.99 -4.41
N VAL A 56 -4.79 7.41 -5.60
CA VAL A 56 -4.56 6.69 -6.86
C VAL A 56 -4.02 7.68 -7.88
N GLN A 57 -2.88 7.35 -8.46
CA GLN A 57 -2.18 8.20 -9.41
C GLN A 57 -1.76 7.41 -10.66
N VAL A 58 -1.85 8.04 -11.82
CA VAL A 58 -1.40 7.48 -13.10
C VAL A 58 -0.45 8.48 -13.75
N GLU A 59 0.71 8.00 -14.18
CA GLU A 59 1.74 8.83 -14.78
C GLU A 59 2.33 8.21 -16.05
N ASP A 60 2.65 9.10 -17.00
CA ASP A 60 3.42 8.79 -18.19
C ASP A 60 4.79 9.45 -18.08
N GLU A 61 5.84 8.63 -17.94
CA GLU A 61 7.21 9.11 -17.82
C GLU A 61 7.99 8.79 -19.10
N ASN A 62 8.45 9.83 -19.79
CA ASN A 62 9.29 9.64 -20.98
C ASN A 62 10.72 9.23 -20.58
N LYS A 63 10.99 7.92 -20.63
CA LYS A 63 12.34 7.37 -20.46
C LYS A 63 13.05 7.43 -21.81
N LYS A 64 13.88 8.46 -22.00
CA LYS A 64 14.67 8.73 -23.23
C LYS A 64 15.04 7.49 -24.08
N SER A 65 15.61 6.47 -23.45
CA SER A 65 16.11 5.25 -24.12
C SER A 65 15.11 4.09 -24.22
N LYS A 66 14.00 4.13 -23.47
CA LYS A 66 13.03 3.03 -23.34
C LYS A 66 11.61 3.41 -23.79
N GLY A 67 11.38 4.66 -24.19
CA GLY A 67 10.08 5.18 -24.57
C GLY A 67 9.28 5.67 -23.37
N ILE A 68 7.96 5.77 -23.53
CA ILE A 68 7.06 6.17 -22.45
C ILE A 68 6.85 4.98 -21.52
N GLN A 69 7.15 5.17 -20.25
CA GLN A 69 6.81 4.25 -19.18
C GLN A 69 5.48 4.70 -18.56
N HIS A 70 4.54 3.77 -18.48
CA HIS A 70 3.27 3.98 -17.79
C HIS A 70 3.37 3.44 -16.37
N SER A 71 2.95 4.24 -15.39
CA SER A 71 2.93 3.87 -13.97
C SER A 71 1.52 4.10 -13.42
N LEU A 72 1.02 3.13 -12.65
CA LEU A 72 -0.18 3.25 -11.83
C LEU A 72 0.25 3.02 -10.38
N GLU A 73 0.01 4.00 -9.53
CA GLU A 73 0.32 3.95 -8.11
C GLU A 73 -0.96 3.95 -7.29
N ILE A 74 -0.97 3.11 -6.25
CA ILE A 74 -2.05 2.99 -5.28
C ILE A 74 -1.40 3.12 -3.92
N GLU A 75 -1.71 4.20 -3.21
CA GLU A 75 -1.15 4.51 -1.90
C GLU A 75 -2.24 4.48 -0.82
N LEU A 76 -1.91 3.85 0.30
CA LEU A 76 -2.72 3.88 1.52
C LEU A 76 -1.95 4.64 2.60
N LYS A 77 -2.56 5.68 3.15
CA LYS A 77 -1.98 6.54 4.18
C LYS A 77 -2.88 6.53 5.41
N TRP A 78 -2.26 6.47 6.60
CA TRP A 78 -2.97 6.46 7.87
C TRP A 78 -2.13 7.07 8.98
N PHE A 79 -2.79 7.39 10.09
CA PHE A 79 -2.17 7.86 11.32
C PHE A 79 -2.47 6.87 12.45
N ASP A 80 -1.56 6.75 13.42
CA ASP A 80 -1.74 5.85 14.57
C ASP A 80 -2.96 6.20 15.47
N ASP A 81 -3.47 7.44 15.39
CA ASP A 81 -4.34 8.02 16.43
C ASP A 81 -5.76 8.39 15.99
N GLU A 82 -6.36 7.73 14.98
CA GLU A 82 -7.83 7.85 14.75
C GLU A 82 -8.67 7.01 15.74
N LYS A 83 -8.33 7.04 17.04
CA LYS A 83 -9.19 6.53 18.12
C LYS A 83 -10.25 7.57 18.49
N GLY A 84 -11.14 7.89 17.55
CA GLY A 84 -12.37 8.62 17.82
C GLY A 84 -13.56 7.66 17.86
N GLY A 85 -13.72 6.90 18.94
CA GLY A 85 -14.94 6.13 19.17
C GLY A 85 -16.14 7.05 19.40
N PRO A 86 -17.35 6.70 18.94
CA PRO A 86 -18.53 7.52 19.20
C PRO A 86 -18.77 7.64 20.72
N LEU A 87 -19.18 8.83 21.15
CA LEU A 87 -19.68 9.07 22.51
C LEU A 87 -20.96 8.24 22.69
N GLU A 88 -20.90 7.15 23.46
CA GLU A 88 -22.11 6.45 23.89
C GLU A 88 -22.72 7.17 25.10
N LEU A 89 -24.02 7.46 25.02
CA LEU A 89 -24.83 7.89 26.16
C LEU A 89 -25.61 6.68 26.65
N GLY A 90 -25.56 6.44 27.96
CA GLY A 90 -26.40 5.45 28.65
C GLY A 90 -27.88 5.85 28.69
#